data_AF-A0A285BG77-F1
#
_entry.id   AF-A0A285BG77-F1
#
_cell.length_a   1.000
_cell.length_b   1.000
_cell.length_c   1.000
_cell.angle_alpha   90.00
_cell.angle_beta   90.00
_cell.angle_gamma   90.00
#
_symmetry.space_group_name_H-M   'P 1'
#
loop_
_entity.id
_entity.type
_entity.pdbx_description
1 polymer ?
#
loop_
_entity_poly.entity_id
_entity_poly.type
_entity_poly.pdbx_seq_one_letter_code
_entity_poly.pdbx_strand_id
1 'polypeptide(L)'
;MKTTILCLGEVHEIGINKKGQLIFYNHTKEELKAEGALEKLGGTPCKCYMILQNWRNGGDLPTELLIEYDKTEAKRIQRYIKRRKQENANLCN
;
A
#
# COMPACT_ATOMS: atom_id res chain seq x y z
N MET A 1 -10.27 -8.55 4.03
CA MET A 1 -10.08 -7.53 5.07
C MET A 1 -9.86 -6.20 4.39
N LYS A 2 -10.55 -5.17 4.88
CA LYS A 2 -10.57 -3.84 4.30
C LYS A 2 -10.70 -2.80 5.42
N THR A 3 -10.07 -1.66 5.24
CA THR A 3 -10.24 -0.48 6.09
C THR A 3 -10.54 0.72 5.21
N THR A 4 -11.04 1.78 5.83
CA THR A 4 -11.39 3.03 5.17
C THR A 4 -10.38 4.12 5.50
N ILE A 5 -10.04 4.94 4.52
CA ILE A 5 -9.22 6.14 4.69
C ILE A 5 -9.94 7.35 4.10
N LEU A 6 -9.69 8.53 4.66
CA LEU A 6 -10.15 9.79 4.05
C LEU A 6 -9.13 10.28 3.02
N CYS A 7 -9.49 10.25 1.74
CA CYS A 7 -8.65 10.63 0.60
C CYS A 7 -9.38 11.68 -0.25
N LEU A 8 -8.77 12.84 -0.48
CA LEU A 8 -9.35 13.93 -1.28
C LEU A 8 -10.76 14.38 -0.82
N GLY A 9 -11.09 14.21 0.47
CA GLY A 9 -12.41 14.53 1.01
C GLY A 9 -13.43 13.39 0.95
N GLU A 10 -13.08 12.27 0.32
CA GLU A 10 -13.95 11.10 0.18
C GLU A 10 -13.43 9.89 0.98
N VAL A 11 -14.34 8.99 1.35
CA VAL A 11 -14.00 7.76 2.08
C VAL A 11 -13.64 6.67 1.08
N HIS A 12 -12.38 6.22 1.10
CA HIS A 12 -11.87 5.16 0.23
C HIS A 12 -11.62 3.89 1.01
N GLU A 13 -12.03 2.75 0.46
CA GLU A 13 -11.72 1.43 0.97
C GLU A 13 -10.40 0.91 0.38
N ILE A 14 -9.54 0.41 1.27
CA ILE A 14 -8.28 -0.25 0.95
C ILE A 14 -8.19 -1.58 1.69
N GLY A 15 -7.56 -2.59 1.09
CA GLY A 15 -7.47 -3.91 1.69
C GLY A 15 -6.23 -4.67 1.25
N ILE A 16 -5.98 -5.81 1.88
CA ILE A 16 -4.97 -6.77 1.43
C ILE A 16 -5.68 -8.07 1.06
N ASN A 17 -5.29 -8.66 -0.07
CA ASN A 17 -5.79 -9.97 -0.47
C ASN A 17 -5.01 -11.13 0.18
N LYS A 18 -5.50 -12.36 -0.01
CA LYS A 18 -4.85 -13.58 0.54
C LYS A 18 -3.42 -13.81 0.05
N LYS A 19 -2.98 -13.12 -1.01
CA LYS A 19 -1.61 -13.18 -1.53
C LYS A 19 -0.70 -12.10 -0.93
N GLY A 20 -1.21 -11.28 -0.01
CA GLY A 20 -0.47 -10.14 0.54
C GLY A 20 -0.38 -8.97 -0.44
N GLN A 21 -1.27 -8.84 -1.42
CA GLN A 21 -1.26 -7.70 -2.34
C GLN A 21 -2.25 -6.64 -1.86
N LEU A 22 -1.82 -5.38 -1.90
CA LEU A 22 -2.67 -4.24 -1.60
C LEU A 22 -3.71 -4.04 -2.72
N ILE A 23 -4.97 -3.85 -2.32
CA ILE A 23 -6.12 -3.60 -3.17
C ILE A 23 -6.70 -2.24 -2.81
N PHE A 24 -7.02 -1.45 -3.84
CA PHE A 24 -7.78 -0.20 -3.72
C PHE A 24 -9.12 -0.42 -4.40
N TYR A 25 -10.22 -0.25 -3.66
CA TYR A 25 -11.56 -0.50 -4.20
C TYR A 25 -12.13 0.75 -4.90
N ASN A 26 -11.63 1.93 -4.53
CA ASN A 26 -12.06 3.22 -5.05
C ASN A 26 -11.07 3.83 -6.05
N HIS A 27 -10.04 3.10 -6.44
CA HIS A 27 -9.11 3.53 -7.47
C HIS A 27 -8.80 2.42 -8.48
N THR A 28 -8.76 2.80 -9.74
CA THR A 28 -8.17 2.04 -10.83
C THR A 28 -6.65 2.11 -10.79
N LYS A 29 -5.99 1.24 -11.56
CA LYS A 29 -4.52 1.28 -11.68
C LYS A 29 -4.06 2.52 -12.43
N GLU A 30 -4.87 2.97 -13.38
CA GLU A 30 -4.64 4.13 -14.23
C GLU A 30 -4.69 5.42 -13.41
N GLU A 31 -5.66 5.56 -12.52
CA GLU A 31 -5.75 6.68 -11.57
C GLU A 31 -4.53 6.74 -10.66
N LEU A 32 -4.15 5.63 -10.02
CA LEU A 32 -2.95 5.58 -9.19
C LEU A 32 -1.66 5.85 -9.98
N LYS A 33 -1.64 5.53 -11.27
CA LYS A 33 -0.51 5.87 -12.15
C LYS A 33 -0.48 7.37 -12.47
N ALA A 34 -1.64 7.99 -12.66
CA ALA A 34 -1.76 9.43 -12.85
C ALA A 34 -1.29 10.20 -11.61
N GLU A 35 -1.65 9.75 -10.40
CA GLU A 35 -1.15 10.29 -9.14
C GLU A 35 0.39 10.25 -9.06
N GLY A 36 1.00 9.16 -9.51
CA GLY A 36 2.46 9.07 -9.59
C GLY A 36 3.09 9.95 -10.67
N ALA A 37 2.38 10.27 -11.74
CA ALA A 37 2.83 11.27 -12.71
C ALA A 37 2.73 12.68 -12.13
N LEU A 38 1.65 12.98 -11.41
CA LEU A 38 1.45 14.23 -10.70
C LEU A 38 2.57 14.50 -9.67
N GLU A 39 2.91 13.49 -8.85
CA GLU A 39 4.02 13.57 -7.88
C GLU A 39 5.34 13.93 -8.57
N LYS A 40 5.66 13.29 -9.71
CA LYS A 40 6.88 13.55 -10.48
C LYS A 40 6.96 14.96 -11.07
N LEU A 41 5.80 15.59 -11.29
CA LEU A 41 5.71 16.98 -11.74
C LEU A 41 5.75 17.97 -10.56
N GLY A 42 5.96 17.50 -9.34
CA GLY A 42 6.00 18.33 -8.12
C GLY A 42 4.62 18.56 -7.49
N GLY A 43 3.58 17.88 -7.97
CA GLY A 43 2.25 17.92 -7.36
C GLY A 43 2.18 17.07 -6.08
N THR A 44 1.12 17.28 -5.30
CA THR A 44 0.84 16.46 -4.11
C THR A 44 -0.08 15.30 -4.49
N PRO A 45 0.38 14.04 -4.43
CA PRO A 45 -0.45 12.90 -4.77
C PRO A 45 -1.48 12.58 -3.66
N CYS A 46 -2.50 11.81 -4.02
CA CYS A 46 -3.53 11.38 -3.09
C CYS A 46 -3.00 10.40 -2.02
N LYS A 47 -3.71 10.30 -0.88
CA LYS A 47 -3.30 9.42 0.22
C LYS A 47 -3.27 7.94 -0.17
N CYS A 48 -4.18 7.49 -1.04
CA CYS A 48 -4.17 6.11 -1.53
C CYS A 48 -2.85 5.79 -2.26
N TYR A 49 -2.37 6.70 -3.09
CA TYR A 49 -1.09 6.56 -3.76
C TYR A 49 0.08 6.58 -2.77
N MET A 50 0.05 7.45 -1.75
CA MET A 50 1.07 7.46 -0.70
C MET A 50 1.16 6.10 0.03
N ILE A 51 0.02 5.49 0.36
CA ILE A 51 -0.02 4.16 0.98
C ILE A 51 0.54 3.09 0.03
N LEU A 52 0.23 3.17 -1.27
CA LEU A 52 0.81 2.28 -2.28
C LEU A 52 2.33 2.39 -2.32
N GLN A 53 2.87 3.61 -2.31
CA GLN A 53 4.30 3.86 -2.29
C GLN A 53 4.95 3.30 -1.02
N ASN A 54 4.36 3.60 0.14
CA ASN A 54 4.86 3.10 1.41
C ASN A 54 4.89 1.56 1.43
N TRP A 55 3.81 0.92 0.98
CA TRP A 55 3.73 -0.54 0.83
C TRP A 55 4.81 -1.09 -0.10
N ARG A 56 5.03 -0.45 -1.25
CA ARG A 56 6.05 -0.87 -2.24
C ARG A 56 7.46 -0.76 -1.68
N ASN A 57 7.71 0.22 -0.83
CA ASN A 57 8.99 0.45 -0.18
C ASN A 57 9.18 -0.38 1.10
N GLY A 58 8.20 -1.25 1.42
CA GLY A 58 8.24 -2.13 2.58
C GLY A 58 8.05 -1.40 3.90
N GLY A 59 7.39 -0.23 3.87
CA GLY A 59 6.93 0.47 5.06
C GLY A 59 5.64 -0.11 5.61
N ASP A 60 5.26 0.38 6.79
CA ASP A 60 4.11 -0.11 7.55
C ASP A 60 2.78 0.35 6.94
N LEU A 61 1.77 -0.52 6.99
CA LEU A 61 0.41 -0.13 6.63
C LEU A 61 -0.29 0.55 7.81
N PRO A 62 -1.39 1.30 7.55
CA PRO A 62 -2.25 1.79 8.62
C PRO A 62 -2.58 0.66 9.60
N THR A 63 -2.49 0.93 10.90
CA THR A 63 -2.69 -0.07 11.96
C THR A 63 -4.05 -0.75 11.83
N GLU A 64 -5.06 -0.02 11.37
CA GLU A 64 -6.42 -0.50 11.09
C GLU A 64 -6.44 -1.61 10.03
N LEU A 65 -5.45 -1.64 9.15
CA LEU A 65 -5.21 -2.66 8.13
C LEU A 65 -4.38 -3.83 8.64
N LEU A 66 -3.95 -3.82 9.91
CA LEU A 66 -3.17 -4.87 10.56
C LEU A 66 -3.91 -5.56 11.71
N ILE A 67 -4.95 -4.94 12.27
CA ILE A 67 -5.66 -5.42 13.49
C ILE A 67 -6.43 -6.74 13.27
N GLU A 68 -6.90 -7.04 12.06
CA GLU A 68 -7.69 -8.27 11.78
C GLU A 68 -6.84 -9.48 11.35
N TYR A 69 -5.51 -9.38 11.31
CA TYR A 69 -4.67 -10.52 10.97
C TYR A 69 -4.50 -11.48 12.17
N ASP A 70 -4.83 -12.77 11.98
CA ASP A 70 -4.33 -13.83 12.86
C ASP A 70 -2.79 -13.75 12.91
N LYS A 71 -2.20 -13.96 14.09
CA LYS A 71 -0.75 -13.89 14.35
C LYS A 71 0.06 -14.69 13.33
N THR A 72 -0.53 -15.75 12.78
CA THR A 72 0.05 -16.61 11.74
C THR A 72 0.16 -15.90 10.38
N GLU A 73 -0.89 -15.19 9.96
CA GLU A 73 -0.91 -14.45 8.70
C GLU A 73 -0.14 -13.13 8.79
N ALA A 74 -0.18 -12.42 9.93
CA ALA A 74 0.65 -11.26 10.18
C ALA A 74 2.15 -11.58 10.00
N LYS A 75 2.61 -12.71 10.55
CA LYS A 75 3.99 -13.22 10.33
C LYS A 75 4.29 -13.55 8.87
N ARG A 76 3.30 -14.00 8.10
CA ARG A 76 3.48 -14.35 6.68
C ARG A 76 3.59 -13.10 5.82
N ILE A 77 2.81 -12.07 6.14
CA ILE A 77 2.86 -10.76 5.50
C ILE A 77 4.13 -10.02 5.86
N GLN A 78 4.53 -9.99 7.14
CA GLN A 78 5.82 -9.42 7.54
C GLN A 78 6.99 -10.12 6.83
N ARG A 79 6.94 -11.45 6.65
CA ARG A 79 7.94 -12.17 5.85
C ARG A 79 7.93 -11.76 4.38
N TYR A 80 6.77 -11.49 3.78
CA TYR A 80 6.66 -10.98 2.42
C TYR A 80 7.26 -9.56 2.30
N ILE A 81 6.88 -8.65 3.20
CA ILE A 81 7.40 -7.28 3.27
C ILE A 81 8.93 -7.29 3.43
N LYS A 82 9.45 -8.09 4.36
CA LYS A 82 10.89 -8.23 4.61
C LYS A 82 11.64 -8.74 3.37
N ARG A 83 11.10 -9.75 2.69
CA ARG A 83 11.70 -10.29 1.46
C ARG A 83 11.75 -9.25 0.35
N ARG A 84 10.65 -8.52 0.12
CA ARG A 84 10.60 -7.42 -0.84
C ARG A 84 11.61 -6.32 -0.54
N LYS A 85 11.78 -5.96 0.74
CA LYS A 85 12.78 -4.96 1.16
C LYS A 85 14.21 -5.42 0.80
N GLN A 86 14.51 -6.71 0.97
CA GLN A 86 15.79 -7.30 0.59
C GLN A 86 15.99 -7.32 -0.94
N GLU A 87 14.97 -7.72 -1.70
CA GLU A 87 14.99 -7.75 -3.17
C GLU A 87 15.23 -6.35 -3.76
N ASN A 88 14.53 -5.33 -3.24
CA ASN A 88 14.74 -3.94 -3.67
C ASN A 88 16.12 -3.40 -3.30
N ALA A 89 16.66 -3.76 -2.13
CA ALA A 89 18.00 -3.35 -1.72
C ALA A 89 19.11 -3.96 -2.60
N ASN A 90 18.89 -5.17 -3.11
CA ASN A 90 19.84 -5.85 -3.99
C ASN A 90 19.80 -5.34 -5.44
N LEU A 91 18.74 -4.64 -5.85
CA LEU A 91 18.63 -4.04 -7.20
C LEU A 91 19.37 -2.70 -7.33
N CYS A 92 19.84 -2.13 -6.22
CA CYS A 92 20.59 -0.87 -6.18
C CYS A 92 22.11 -1.06 -5.94
N ASN A 93 22.61 -2.30 -5.94
CA ASN A 93 24.04 -2.64 -5.91
C ASN A 93 24.45 -3.27 -7.24
#